data_AF-A0A4U0GVS1-F1
#
_entry.id   AF-A0A4U0GVS1-F1
#
_cell.length_a   1.000
_cell.length_b   1.000
_cell.length_c   1.000
_cell.angle_alpha   90.00
_cell.angle_beta   90.00
_cell.angle_gamma   90.00
#
_symmetry.space_group_name_H-M   'P 1'
#
loop_
_entity.id
_entity.type
_entity.pdbx_description
1 polymer ?
#
loop_
_entity_poly.entity_id
_entity_poly.type
_entity_poly.pdbx_seq_one_letter_code
_entity_poly.pdbx_strand_id
1 'polypeptide(L)'
;MAISLINPPPEIVFSKNPVLFTFSTDNRFSAIGRPFIGQLQFSTGHVDGRSFKLAWGGSEYTYIFKNAPDNSGLQLPAYQSGTVSDWLVLVAAALERHYYLFNDFIITKPTADTLRFTSRVSSTSYAITYTNVSLMTATYSVVQTAQDRVLRKNFAIYLELWVENVARTEFVRHSQTVSEVDSEGIANWDVQDYLTAIMLADGPLLPDLDNDVIYVDRMSVRRFYIRYAEMYGEPQNITRFDQTDNFVAILGGSHDMVDALERFVVNGLPRWAHDVRASDFQMHVSQIGHASIINLVDDIAESVHFKMQIFYEDRMQEVVELGSLPEWKLYDKIVVPIGIPQIVHLARDDVEISSIMLWVESGGVPVSDTYSRMIDNRYLRYGLTLCYLDSVGCISTLYTYGRKQRSYEVEKTQDTFAHIDRPTQHKTRELDIDIRDVLKINTGFAPAKMIWVYRDFILSTYKYIIQDEKLVPVVLDSSSIDERDDANNLESLTFGVKYANEQRNF
;
A
#
# COMPACT_ATOMS: atom_id res chain seq x y z
N MET A 1 -2.75 12.96 26.18
CA MET A 1 -3.48 12.39 25.04
C MET A 1 -2.60 12.63 23.84
N ALA A 2 -2.20 11.56 23.16
CA ALA A 2 -1.22 11.58 22.08
C ALA A 2 -1.79 10.78 20.92
N ILE A 3 -1.47 11.17 19.69
CA ILE A 3 -1.75 10.37 18.51
C ILE A 3 -1.07 9.01 18.71
N SER A 4 -1.83 7.93 18.51
CA SER A 4 -1.30 6.58 18.47
C SER A 4 -1.33 6.06 17.03
N LEU A 5 -0.28 5.36 16.63
CA LEU A 5 -0.26 4.59 15.39
C LEU A 5 -0.90 3.23 15.69
N ILE A 6 -2.10 2.98 15.18
CA ILE A 6 -2.83 1.72 15.42
C ILE A 6 -2.25 0.61 14.54
N ASN A 7 -2.05 0.91 13.26
CA ASN A 7 -1.60 -0.05 12.27
C ASN A 7 -0.42 0.54 11.50
N PRO A 8 0.83 0.29 11.95
CA PRO A 8 2.00 0.56 11.13
C PRO A 8 2.06 -0.42 9.94
N PRO A 9 2.62 -0.01 8.78
CA PRO A 9 2.98 -0.98 7.75
C PRO A 9 4.08 -1.93 8.25
N PRO A 10 4.34 -3.04 7.55
CA PRO A 10 5.53 -3.86 7.79
C PRO A 10 6.83 -3.03 7.73
N GLU A 11 7.89 -3.49 8.39
CA GLU A 11 9.19 -2.80 8.41
C GLU A 11 9.77 -2.61 7.01
N ILE A 12 9.58 -3.60 6.14
CA ILE A 12 10.03 -3.60 4.75
C ILE A 12 8.79 -3.66 3.84
N VAL A 13 8.66 -2.67 2.97
CA VAL A 13 7.51 -2.53 2.05
C VAL A 13 7.97 -2.40 0.61
N PHE A 14 7.09 -2.83 -0.30
CA PHE A 14 7.20 -2.52 -1.71
C PHE A 14 6.57 -1.15 -2.00
N SER A 15 7.32 -0.26 -2.64
CA SER A 15 6.87 1.11 -2.94
C SER A 15 5.65 1.20 -3.85
N LYS A 16 5.37 0.17 -4.68
CA LYS A 16 4.18 0.08 -5.55
C LYS A 16 3.02 -0.72 -4.92
N ASN A 17 3.19 -1.20 -3.68
CA ASN A 17 2.10 -1.77 -2.89
C ASN A 17 1.56 -0.71 -1.92
N PRO A 18 0.29 -0.81 -1.48
CA PRO A 18 -0.26 0.16 -0.53
C PRO A 18 0.55 0.22 0.76
N VAL A 19 0.97 1.43 1.15
CA VAL A 19 1.74 1.67 2.38
C VAL A 19 0.89 2.55 3.29
N LEU A 20 -0.06 1.91 3.96
CA LEU A 20 -1.09 2.58 4.76
C LEU A 20 -0.65 2.76 6.21
N PHE A 21 -0.64 4.02 6.66
CA PHE A 21 -0.53 4.36 8.08
C PHE A 21 -1.91 4.69 8.64
N THR A 22 -2.31 4.03 9.72
CA THR A 22 -3.56 4.30 10.44
C THR A 22 -3.29 4.90 11.81
N PHE A 23 -3.67 6.16 11.96
CA PHE A 23 -3.53 6.93 13.20
C PHE A 23 -4.86 6.98 13.96
N SER A 24 -4.80 7.06 15.29
CA SER A 24 -5.95 7.38 16.13
C SER A 24 -5.60 8.44 17.16
N THR A 25 -6.60 9.26 17.49
CA THR A 25 -6.50 10.28 18.52
C THR A 25 -7.84 10.44 19.23
N ASP A 26 -7.77 10.53 20.55
CA ASP A 26 -8.88 10.88 21.43
C ASP A 26 -8.96 12.40 21.67
N ASN A 27 -7.94 13.17 21.24
CA ASN A 27 -7.84 14.59 21.51
C ASN A 27 -8.65 15.47 20.54
N ARG A 28 -9.42 14.87 19.63
CA ARG A 28 -10.30 15.64 18.72
C ARG A 28 -11.37 16.45 19.47
N PHE A 29 -11.65 16.09 20.72
CA PHE A 29 -12.63 16.77 21.56
C PHE A 29 -11.96 17.74 22.53
N SER A 30 -12.42 18.99 22.58
CA SER A 30 -12.02 19.94 23.64
C SER A 30 -12.69 19.61 24.97
N ALA A 31 -13.84 18.92 24.92
CA ALA A 31 -14.50 18.31 26.05
C ALA A 31 -15.01 16.93 25.66
N ILE A 32 -14.55 15.88 26.34
CA ILE A 32 -14.89 14.47 26.08
C ILE A 32 -16.37 14.11 26.31
N GLY A 33 -17.15 15.08 26.78
CA GLY A 33 -18.51 14.91 27.24
C GLY A 33 -18.58 14.16 28.58
N ARG A 34 -19.66 14.37 29.32
CA ARG A 34 -19.93 13.65 30.57
C ARG A 34 -21.34 13.08 30.51
N PRO A 35 -21.56 11.81 30.90
CA PRO A 35 -22.90 11.26 30.97
C PRO A 35 -23.70 11.96 32.07
N PHE A 36 -25.01 12.00 31.91
CA PHE A 36 -25.93 12.41 32.94
C PHE A 36 -25.98 11.36 34.05
N ILE A 37 -25.96 11.78 35.32
CA ILE A 37 -26.24 10.89 36.46
C ILE A 37 -27.28 11.54 37.36
N GLY A 38 -28.48 10.97 37.37
CA GLY A 38 -29.57 11.34 38.27
C GLY A 38 -29.83 10.26 39.30
N GLN A 39 -30.31 10.66 40.48
CA GLN A 39 -30.71 9.76 41.56
C GLN A 39 -32.13 10.07 42.00
N LEU A 40 -32.94 9.02 42.15
CA LEU A 40 -34.26 9.07 42.73
C LEU A 40 -34.24 8.26 44.02
N GLN A 41 -34.39 8.95 45.15
CA GLN A 41 -34.37 8.36 46.49
C GLN A 41 -35.80 8.23 47.01
N PHE A 42 -36.10 7.06 47.56
CA PHE A 42 -37.40 6.68 48.10
C PHE A 42 -37.27 6.41 49.59
N SER A 43 -37.73 7.33 50.43
CA SER A 43 -37.69 7.12 51.88
C SER A 43 -38.79 6.17 52.38
N THR A 44 -39.84 5.94 51.57
CA THR A 44 -40.92 4.98 51.84
C THR A 44 -41.40 4.31 50.55
N GLY A 45 -42.05 3.14 50.69
CA GLY A 45 -42.72 2.47 49.57
C GLY A 45 -43.98 3.22 49.10
N HIS A 46 -44.33 3.08 47.81
CA HIS A 46 -45.51 3.76 47.24
C HIS A 46 -46.62 2.78 46.85
N VAL A 47 -47.83 3.07 47.33
CA VAL A 47 -49.05 2.29 47.05
C VAL A 47 -49.61 2.56 45.64
N ASP A 48 -50.59 1.76 45.23
CA ASP A 48 -51.29 1.88 43.94
C ASP A 48 -51.84 3.29 43.70
N GLY A 49 -51.74 3.77 42.46
CA GLY A 49 -52.24 5.05 41.98
C GLY A 49 -51.26 6.21 42.14
N ARG A 50 -50.14 6.01 42.84
CA ARG A 50 -49.09 7.03 42.97
C ARG A 50 -48.27 7.13 41.69
N SER A 51 -47.86 8.34 41.30
CA SER A 51 -47.14 8.56 40.05
C SER A 51 -46.07 9.65 40.11
N PHE A 52 -45.13 9.55 39.17
CA PHE A 52 -44.12 10.56 38.87
C PHE A 52 -43.87 10.62 37.37
N LYS A 53 -43.25 11.70 36.90
CA LYS A 53 -42.85 11.86 35.50
C LYS A 53 -41.36 12.01 35.37
N LEU A 54 -40.83 11.43 34.30
CA LEU A 54 -39.46 11.66 33.84
C LEU A 54 -39.54 12.21 32.42
N ALA A 55 -38.87 13.34 32.18
CA ALA A 55 -38.75 13.93 30.85
C ALA A 55 -37.27 14.05 30.45
N TRP A 56 -36.94 13.63 29.23
CA TRP A 56 -35.62 13.78 28.61
C TRP A 56 -35.77 13.71 27.09
N GLY A 57 -34.84 14.29 26.33
CA GLY A 57 -34.85 14.23 24.86
C GLY A 57 -36.12 14.79 24.20
N GLY A 58 -36.84 15.69 24.88
CA GLY A 58 -38.13 16.23 24.42
C GLY A 58 -39.34 15.28 24.61
N SER A 59 -39.14 14.08 25.17
CA SER A 59 -40.20 13.14 25.52
C SER A 59 -40.52 13.19 27.01
N GLU A 60 -41.78 12.94 27.38
CA GLU A 60 -42.24 12.87 28.77
C GLU A 60 -42.95 11.54 29.01
N TYR A 61 -42.53 10.82 30.06
CA TYR A 61 -43.09 9.53 30.45
C TYR A 61 -43.64 9.63 31.87
N THR A 62 -44.90 9.22 32.05
CA THR A 62 -45.56 9.19 33.37
C THR A 62 -45.59 7.76 33.88
N TYR A 63 -44.94 7.52 35.01
CA TYR A 63 -44.90 6.22 35.66
C TYR A 63 -45.92 6.14 36.79
N ILE A 64 -46.74 5.10 36.82
CA ILE A 64 -47.80 4.90 37.81
C ILE A 64 -47.59 3.58 38.55
N PHE A 65 -47.58 3.62 39.88
CA PHE A 65 -47.52 2.43 40.71
C PHE A 65 -48.87 1.69 40.68
N LYS A 66 -48.85 0.39 40.41
CA LYS A 66 -50.03 -0.49 40.27
C LYS A 66 -49.80 -1.81 41.00
N ASN A 67 -50.84 -2.33 41.65
CA ASN A 67 -50.77 -3.65 42.29
C ASN A 67 -50.60 -4.80 41.27
N ALA A 68 -51.11 -4.60 40.06
CA ALA A 68 -50.95 -5.51 38.93
C ALA A 68 -50.54 -4.68 37.70
N PRO A 69 -49.24 -4.35 37.55
CA PRO A 69 -48.77 -3.55 36.42
C PRO A 69 -48.99 -4.32 35.11
N ASP A 70 -49.44 -3.60 34.09
CA ASP A 70 -49.55 -4.13 32.73
C ASP A 70 -48.21 -4.13 31.98
N ASN A 71 -48.24 -4.55 30.72
CA ASN A 71 -47.05 -4.61 29.85
C ASN A 71 -46.75 -3.28 29.12
N SER A 72 -47.33 -2.15 29.53
CA SER A 72 -47.10 -0.85 28.87
C SER A 72 -45.68 -0.30 29.10
N GLY A 73 -44.99 -0.79 30.14
CA GLY A 73 -43.73 -0.22 30.62
C GLY A 73 -43.87 1.12 31.35
N LEU A 74 -45.09 1.66 31.47
CA LEU A 74 -45.41 2.88 32.24
C LEU A 74 -46.02 2.57 33.60
N GLN A 75 -46.32 1.31 33.87
CA GLN A 75 -46.81 0.85 35.17
C GLN A 75 -45.70 0.15 35.95
N LEU A 76 -45.51 0.57 37.19
CA LEU A 76 -44.49 0.04 38.10
C LEU A 76 -45.16 -0.76 39.22
N PRO A 77 -44.50 -1.78 39.79
CA PRO A 77 -45.08 -2.55 40.89
C PRO A 77 -45.27 -1.66 42.12
N ALA A 78 -46.49 -1.61 42.65
CA ALA A 78 -46.80 -0.91 43.91
C ALA A 78 -46.23 -1.67 45.12
N TYR A 79 -45.90 -0.93 46.19
CA TYR A 79 -45.45 -1.48 47.45
C TYR A 79 -46.62 -2.10 48.23
N GLN A 80 -46.53 -3.41 48.51
CA GLN A 80 -47.56 -4.15 49.27
C GLN A 80 -47.07 -4.54 50.68
N SER A 81 -45.85 -5.04 50.79
CA SER A 81 -45.21 -5.45 52.04
C SER A 81 -43.69 -5.59 51.86
N GLY A 82 -42.93 -5.80 52.95
CA GLY A 82 -41.49 -6.10 52.91
C GLY A 82 -40.59 -4.91 53.27
N THR A 83 -39.40 -4.86 52.68
CA THR A 83 -38.50 -3.71 52.80
C THR A 83 -38.55 -2.83 51.54
N VAL A 84 -38.29 -1.53 51.69
CA VAL A 84 -38.19 -0.60 50.53
C VAL A 84 -37.11 -1.08 49.56
N SER A 85 -36.02 -1.67 50.08
CA SER A 85 -34.91 -2.19 49.28
C SER A 85 -35.33 -3.31 48.35
N ASP A 86 -36.15 -4.26 48.81
CA ASP A 86 -36.60 -5.39 48.00
C ASP A 86 -37.60 -4.92 46.93
N TRP A 87 -38.50 -4.02 47.32
CA TRP A 87 -39.43 -3.39 46.40
C TRP A 87 -38.72 -2.60 45.30
N LEU A 88 -37.68 -1.83 45.62
CA LEU A 88 -36.91 -1.09 44.62
C LEU A 88 -36.17 -1.97 43.63
N VAL A 89 -35.82 -3.22 43.98
CA VAL A 89 -35.28 -4.17 43.00
C VAL A 89 -36.33 -4.48 41.92
N LEU A 90 -37.60 -4.68 42.32
CA LEU A 90 -38.69 -4.92 41.39
C LEU A 90 -38.98 -3.68 40.53
N VAL A 91 -38.93 -2.49 41.14
CA VAL A 91 -39.11 -1.22 40.40
C VAL A 91 -37.98 -0.99 39.40
N ALA A 92 -36.72 -1.22 39.79
CA ALA A 92 -35.58 -1.12 38.88
C ALA A 92 -35.72 -2.05 37.68
N ALA A 93 -36.06 -3.33 37.93
CA ALA A 93 -36.27 -4.30 36.86
C ALA A 93 -37.45 -3.93 35.93
N ALA A 94 -38.51 -3.31 36.46
CA ALA A 94 -39.61 -2.81 35.64
C ALA A 94 -39.20 -1.62 34.76
N LEU A 95 -38.43 -0.68 35.31
CA LEU A 95 -37.89 0.46 34.56
C LEU A 95 -36.89 0.04 33.49
N GLU A 96 -36.05 -0.97 33.76
CA GLU A 96 -35.13 -1.54 32.77
C GLU A 96 -35.84 -2.26 31.61
N ARG A 97 -37.10 -2.68 31.78
CA ARG A 97 -37.91 -3.26 30.70
C ARG A 97 -38.57 -2.19 29.82
N HIS A 98 -38.57 -0.92 30.22
CA HIS A 98 -39.11 0.16 29.41
C HIS A 98 -38.14 0.48 28.26
N TYR A 99 -38.58 0.30 27.01
CA TYR A 99 -37.75 0.39 25.80
C TYR A 99 -36.86 1.65 25.75
N TYR A 100 -37.44 2.83 25.95
CA TYR A 100 -36.69 4.08 25.87
C TYR A 100 -35.72 4.27 27.05
N LEU A 101 -36.09 3.84 28.25
CA LEU A 101 -35.19 3.96 29.41
C LEU A 101 -33.99 3.01 29.27
N PHE A 102 -34.23 1.80 28.78
CA PHE A 102 -33.18 0.81 28.56
C PHE A 102 -32.15 1.27 27.51
N ASN A 103 -32.65 1.84 26.40
CA ASN A 103 -31.82 2.33 25.31
C ASN A 103 -31.02 3.58 25.68
N ASP A 104 -31.56 4.43 26.55
CA ASP A 104 -30.94 5.72 26.86
C ASP A 104 -30.13 5.71 28.17
N PHE A 105 -30.49 4.85 29.13
CA PHE A 105 -29.92 4.84 30.47
C PHE A 105 -29.53 3.44 30.96
N ILE A 106 -28.56 3.43 31.86
CA ILE A 106 -28.24 2.31 32.74
C ILE A 106 -28.84 2.63 34.10
N ILE A 107 -29.74 1.77 34.59
CA ILE A 107 -30.40 1.93 35.87
C ILE A 107 -29.70 1.03 36.88
N THR A 108 -29.33 1.57 38.04
CA THR A 108 -28.68 0.80 39.10
C THR A 108 -29.28 1.15 40.46
N LYS A 109 -29.20 0.23 41.41
CA LYS A 109 -29.62 0.46 42.79
C LYS A 109 -28.39 0.57 43.71
N PRO A 110 -27.75 1.75 43.84
CA PRO A 110 -26.50 1.90 44.61
C PRO A 110 -26.67 1.75 46.13
N THR A 111 -27.86 2.01 46.67
CA THR A 111 -28.19 1.90 48.11
C THR A 111 -29.54 1.22 48.31
N ALA A 112 -29.94 0.97 49.57
CA ALA A 112 -31.23 0.36 49.88
C ALA A 112 -32.45 1.16 49.43
N ASP A 113 -32.30 2.46 49.17
CA ASP A 113 -33.39 3.42 48.98
C ASP A 113 -33.23 4.29 47.72
N THR A 114 -32.21 4.07 46.89
CA THR A 114 -31.91 4.94 45.76
C THR A 114 -31.84 4.17 44.45
N LEU A 115 -32.46 4.73 43.41
CA LEU A 115 -32.24 4.36 42.01
C LEU A 115 -31.36 5.41 41.34
N ARG A 116 -30.34 4.96 40.60
CA ARG A 116 -29.42 5.80 39.83
C ARG A 116 -29.62 5.56 38.34
N PHE A 117 -29.82 6.63 37.59
CA PHE A 117 -29.93 6.65 36.15
C PHE A 117 -28.66 7.26 35.58
N THR A 118 -27.89 6.49 34.82
CA THR A 118 -26.68 6.95 34.13
C THR A 118 -26.94 6.93 32.61
N SER A 119 -26.85 8.08 31.93
CA SER A 119 -27.07 8.08 30.47
C SER A 119 -25.96 7.32 29.75
N ARG A 120 -26.34 6.58 28.69
CA ARG A 120 -25.40 5.85 27.84
C ARG A 120 -24.63 6.77 26.89
N VAL A 121 -25.23 7.91 26.56
CA VAL A 121 -24.65 8.94 25.70
C VAL A 121 -24.33 10.18 26.54
N SER A 122 -23.14 10.75 26.34
CA SER A 122 -22.72 12.02 26.92
C SER A 122 -23.34 13.19 26.14
N SER A 123 -24.62 13.46 26.37
CA SER A 123 -25.33 14.59 25.77
C SER A 123 -26.28 15.27 26.76
N THR A 124 -26.36 16.59 26.69
CA THR A 124 -27.24 17.44 27.51
C THR A 124 -28.72 17.15 27.24
N SER A 125 -29.06 16.62 26.06
CA SER A 125 -30.43 16.20 25.73
C SER A 125 -30.96 15.07 26.62
N TYR A 126 -30.07 14.28 27.25
CA TYR A 126 -30.43 13.19 28.16
C TYR A 126 -30.50 13.61 29.62
N ALA A 127 -30.46 14.91 29.92
CA ALA A 127 -30.72 15.40 31.26
C ALA A 127 -32.18 15.08 31.65
N ILE A 128 -32.34 14.24 32.68
CA ILE A 128 -33.67 13.88 33.18
C ILE A 128 -34.23 15.03 34.02
N THR A 129 -35.44 15.47 33.65
CA THR A 129 -36.28 16.32 34.48
C THR A 129 -37.29 15.45 35.22
N TYR A 130 -37.19 15.41 36.54
CA TYR A 130 -38.14 14.70 37.40
C TYR A 130 -39.26 15.65 37.84
N THR A 131 -40.51 15.23 37.61
CA THR A 131 -41.69 15.93 38.14
C THR A 131 -42.45 14.99 39.06
N ASN A 132 -42.53 15.36 40.33
CA ASN A 132 -43.37 14.65 41.28
C ASN A 132 -44.84 14.96 40.99
N VAL A 133 -45.65 13.93 40.70
CA VAL A 133 -47.10 14.10 40.49
C VAL A 133 -47.86 13.82 41.78
N SER A 134 -47.55 12.71 42.46
CA SER A 134 -48.27 12.35 43.69
C SER A 134 -47.45 11.52 44.69
N LEU A 135 -46.13 11.39 44.52
CA LEU A 135 -45.27 10.64 45.44
C LEU A 135 -45.09 11.43 46.74
N MET A 136 -45.31 10.77 47.87
CA MET A 136 -44.98 11.34 49.17
C MET A 136 -43.53 10.97 49.46
N THR A 137 -42.65 11.92 49.77
CA THR A 137 -41.27 11.66 50.28
C THR A 137 -40.25 11.03 49.31
N ALA A 138 -40.48 11.10 47.99
CA ALA A 138 -39.47 10.80 46.98
C ALA A 138 -38.70 12.08 46.60
N THR A 139 -37.37 12.02 46.64
CA THR A 139 -36.49 13.14 46.29
C THR A 139 -35.67 12.78 45.06
N TYR A 140 -35.52 13.75 44.16
CA TYR A 140 -34.68 13.62 42.98
C TYR A 140 -33.48 14.56 43.10
N SER A 141 -32.30 14.05 42.84
CA SER A 141 -31.07 14.82 42.83
C SER A 141 -30.24 14.51 41.59
N VAL A 142 -29.60 15.55 41.04
CA VAL A 142 -28.63 15.39 39.95
C VAL A 142 -27.26 15.25 40.58
N VAL A 143 -26.65 14.07 40.41
CA VAL A 143 -25.29 13.78 40.89
C VAL A 143 -24.26 14.34 39.90
N GLN A 144 -24.54 14.22 38.61
CA GLN A 144 -23.69 14.72 37.54
C GLN A 144 -24.53 15.27 36.41
N THR A 145 -24.32 16.54 36.06
CA THR A 145 -24.92 17.14 34.86
C THR A 145 -24.27 16.57 33.61
N ALA A 146 -25.07 16.23 32.61
CA ALA A 146 -24.52 15.88 31.30
C ALA A 146 -23.78 17.07 30.69
N GLN A 147 -22.76 16.75 29.90
CA GLN A 147 -22.04 17.72 29.09
C GLN A 147 -21.85 17.13 27.70
N ASP A 148 -22.19 17.90 26.67
CA ASP A 148 -21.99 17.49 25.29
C ASP A 148 -20.50 17.35 24.97
N ARG A 149 -20.20 16.47 24.02
CA ARG A 149 -18.90 16.43 23.38
C ARG A 149 -18.73 17.68 22.54
N VAL A 150 -17.64 18.41 22.76
CA VAL A 150 -17.31 19.61 21.97
C VAL A 150 -16.10 19.27 21.12
N LEU A 151 -16.23 19.35 19.80
CA LEU A 151 -15.12 19.15 18.86
C LEU A 151 -14.16 20.34 18.93
N ARG A 152 -12.86 20.07 18.89
CA ARG A 152 -11.86 21.11 18.65
C ARG A 152 -12.06 21.64 17.24
N LYS A 153 -12.01 22.97 17.09
CA LYS A 153 -12.13 23.60 15.78
C LYS A 153 -10.96 23.25 14.88
N ASN A 154 -11.27 22.94 13.61
CA ASN A 154 -10.30 22.66 12.55
C ASN A 154 -9.27 21.59 12.95
N PHE A 155 -9.70 20.53 13.64
CA PHE A 155 -8.83 19.47 14.09
C PHE A 155 -8.47 18.51 12.96
N ALA A 156 -7.18 18.27 12.77
CA ALA A 156 -6.63 17.33 11.81
C ALA A 156 -5.27 16.80 12.28
N ILE A 157 -4.77 15.76 11.60
CA ILE A 157 -3.42 15.25 11.81
C ILE A 157 -2.54 15.78 10.69
N TYR A 158 -1.49 16.51 11.06
CA TYR A 158 -0.45 16.96 10.14
C TYR A 158 0.60 15.85 10.00
N LEU A 159 0.96 15.51 8.78
CA LEU A 159 1.77 14.35 8.43
C LEU A 159 2.92 14.77 7.49
N GLU A 160 4.12 14.27 7.73
CA GLU A 160 5.30 14.48 6.89
C GLU A 160 6.00 13.17 6.56
N LEU A 161 6.37 13.00 5.29
CA LEU A 161 7.16 11.86 4.81
C LEU A 161 8.61 12.31 4.66
N TRP A 162 9.50 11.63 5.39
CA TRP A 162 10.94 11.85 5.35
C TRP A 162 11.60 10.60 4.78
N VAL A 163 12.35 10.76 3.68
CA VAL A 163 13.01 9.65 2.97
C VAL A 163 14.51 9.90 2.93
N GLU A 164 15.29 8.86 3.15
CA GLU A 164 16.74 8.88 3.05
C GLU A 164 17.20 9.27 1.65
N ASN A 165 18.20 10.15 1.55
CA ASN A 165 18.76 10.54 0.25
C ASN A 165 19.55 9.39 -0.41
N VAL A 166 19.89 9.55 -1.70
CA VAL A 166 20.62 8.51 -2.47
C VAL A 166 21.99 8.16 -1.86
N ALA A 167 22.64 9.15 -1.26
CA ALA A 167 23.94 8.99 -0.61
C ALA A 167 23.87 8.29 0.76
N ARG A 168 22.68 8.09 1.32
CA ARG A 168 22.43 7.54 2.66
C ARG A 168 23.09 8.34 3.79
N THR A 169 23.10 9.67 3.66
CA THR A 169 23.72 10.58 4.63
C THR A 169 22.71 11.31 5.50
N GLU A 170 21.50 11.54 4.99
CA GLU A 170 20.45 12.28 5.69
C GLU A 170 19.06 11.89 5.18
N PHE A 171 18.04 12.25 5.97
CA PHE A 171 16.64 12.16 5.56
C PHE A 171 16.14 13.52 5.09
N VAL A 172 15.51 13.54 3.92
CA VAL A 172 14.93 14.73 3.30
C VAL A 172 13.41 14.63 3.35
N ARG A 173 12.75 15.74 3.68
CA ARG A 173 11.28 15.81 3.67
C ARG A 173 10.79 15.94 2.23
N HIS A 174 9.99 14.97 1.78
CA HIS A 174 9.44 14.94 0.42
C HIS A 174 7.97 15.29 0.33
N SER A 175 7.19 15.04 1.39
CA SER A 175 5.76 15.34 1.42
C SER A 175 5.35 15.89 2.76
N GLN A 176 4.37 16.80 2.73
CA GLN A 176 3.62 17.27 3.89
C GLN A 176 2.14 17.30 3.52
N THR A 177 1.29 16.73 4.36
CA THR A 177 -0.16 16.68 4.14
C THR A 177 -0.91 16.82 5.45
N VAL A 178 -2.21 17.08 5.35
CA VAL A 178 -3.13 17.15 6.47
C VAL A 178 -4.21 16.10 6.23
N SER A 179 -4.39 15.19 7.19
CA SER A 179 -5.43 14.18 7.15
C SER A 179 -6.49 14.49 8.19
N GLU A 180 -7.74 14.60 7.75
CA GLU A 180 -8.88 14.78 8.65
C GLU A 180 -9.15 13.47 9.41
N VAL A 181 -9.59 13.60 10.67
CA VAL A 181 -10.00 12.44 11.46
C VAL A 181 -11.49 12.17 11.30
N ASP A 182 -11.85 10.90 11.23
CA ASP A 182 -13.25 10.49 11.13
C ASP A 182 -14.02 10.62 12.46
N SER A 183 -15.27 10.14 12.46
CA SER A 183 -16.14 10.12 13.64
C SER A 183 -15.69 9.16 14.75
N GLU A 184 -14.65 8.38 14.55
CA GLU A 184 -13.99 7.52 15.55
C GLU A 184 -12.62 8.06 15.99
N GLY A 185 -12.13 9.10 15.31
CA GLY A 185 -10.85 9.73 15.60
C GLY A 185 -9.70 9.05 14.86
N ILE A 186 -10.03 8.32 13.78
CA ILE A 186 -9.10 7.58 12.95
C ILE A 186 -8.76 8.43 11.72
N ALA A 187 -7.48 8.45 11.34
CA ALA A 187 -7.02 9.00 10.07
C ALA A 187 -6.15 7.98 9.35
N ASN A 188 -6.32 7.89 8.04
CA ASN A 188 -5.56 7.00 7.18
C ASN A 188 -4.70 7.83 6.23
N TRP A 189 -3.48 7.38 5.98
CA TRP A 189 -2.60 7.97 4.99
C TRP A 189 -1.79 6.92 4.26
N ASP A 190 -2.00 6.82 2.94
CA ASP A 190 -1.21 5.96 2.06
C ASP A 190 -0.06 6.76 1.45
N VAL A 191 1.16 6.25 1.61
CA VAL A 191 2.38 6.89 1.09
C VAL A 191 2.96 6.21 -0.15
N GLN A 192 2.28 5.18 -0.70
CA GLN A 192 2.72 4.41 -1.87
C GLN A 192 3.19 5.30 -3.04
N ASP A 193 2.31 6.19 -3.51
CA ASP A 193 2.58 6.98 -4.70
C ASP A 193 3.76 7.95 -4.50
N TYR A 194 3.91 8.49 -3.28
CA TYR A 194 5.04 9.34 -2.92
C TYR A 194 6.35 8.54 -2.95
N LEU A 195 6.38 7.36 -2.32
CA LEU A 195 7.58 6.51 -2.29
C LEU A 195 8.00 6.11 -3.70
N THR A 196 7.05 5.63 -4.52
CA THR A 196 7.33 5.26 -5.92
C THR A 196 7.87 6.45 -6.71
N ALA A 197 7.25 7.63 -6.60
CA ALA A 197 7.69 8.83 -7.29
C ALA A 197 9.09 9.29 -6.86
N ILE A 198 9.40 9.22 -5.55
CA ILE A 198 10.71 9.61 -5.01
C ILE A 198 11.81 8.66 -5.51
N MET A 199 11.55 7.35 -5.48
CA MET A 199 12.53 6.34 -5.91
C MET A 199 12.79 6.35 -7.42
N LEU A 200 11.82 6.83 -8.21
CA LEU A 200 11.89 6.92 -9.67
C LEU A 200 12.11 8.36 -10.18
N ALA A 201 12.43 9.31 -9.30
CA ALA A 201 12.56 10.72 -9.68
C ALA A 201 13.62 10.95 -10.77
N ASP A 202 14.74 10.24 -10.71
CA ASP A 202 15.81 10.27 -11.72
C ASP A 202 15.76 9.08 -12.70
N GLY A 203 14.65 8.33 -12.70
CA GLY A 203 14.51 7.06 -13.42
C GLY A 203 15.15 5.85 -12.71
N PRO A 204 14.97 4.62 -13.24
CA PRO A 204 15.64 3.45 -12.70
C PRO A 204 17.13 3.48 -13.06
N LEU A 205 17.97 2.89 -12.21
CA LEU A 205 19.38 2.70 -12.52
C LEU A 205 19.52 1.67 -13.66
N LEU A 206 19.87 2.16 -14.85
CA LEU A 206 20.06 1.32 -16.02
C LEU A 206 21.47 0.69 -16.00
N PRO A 207 21.59 -0.60 -16.36
CA PRO A 207 22.88 -1.23 -16.50
C PRO A 207 23.64 -0.65 -17.69
N ASP A 208 24.96 -0.58 -17.55
CA ASP A 208 25.86 -0.39 -18.67
C ASP A 208 25.92 -1.70 -19.48
N LEU A 209 25.56 -1.65 -20.76
CA LEU A 209 25.48 -2.84 -21.60
C LEU A 209 26.86 -3.34 -22.04
N ASP A 210 27.86 -2.46 -22.03
CA ASP A 210 29.21 -2.75 -22.52
C ASP A 210 30.16 -3.22 -21.41
N ASN A 211 29.68 -3.17 -20.16
CA ASN A 211 30.50 -3.36 -18.98
C ASN A 211 30.06 -4.58 -18.18
N ASP A 212 31.03 -5.35 -17.69
CA ASP A 212 30.87 -6.51 -16.82
C ASP A 212 30.94 -6.14 -15.32
N VAL A 213 30.93 -4.83 -15.01
CA VAL A 213 31.05 -4.31 -13.65
C VAL A 213 29.75 -4.48 -12.85
N ILE A 214 29.92 -5.03 -11.65
CA ILE A 214 28.91 -5.10 -10.60
C ILE A 214 28.69 -3.70 -10.01
N TYR A 215 27.44 -3.31 -9.81
CA TYR A 215 27.11 -2.00 -9.23
C TYR A 215 26.05 -2.08 -8.14
N VAL A 216 26.11 -1.12 -7.21
CA VAL A 216 25.20 -0.99 -6.08
C VAL A 216 24.08 -0.02 -6.44
N ASP A 217 22.87 -0.55 -6.64
CA ASP A 217 21.66 0.20 -6.88
C ASP A 217 21.10 0.74 -5.56
N ARG A 218 21.62 1.91 -5.16
CA ARG A 218 21.06 2.62 -4.02
C ARG A 218 19.68 3.15 -4.32
N MET A 219 19.29 3.39 -5.58
CA MET A 219 18.01 4.04 -5.93
C MET A 219 16.79 3.20 -5.60
N SER A 220 16.91 1.89 -5.78
CA SER A 220 15.81 0.97 -5.56
C SER A 220 15.55 0.57 -4.11
N VAL A 221 16.34 1.04 -3.14
CA VAL A 221 16.09 0.75 -1.71
C VAL A 221 16.36 1.99 -0.86
N ARG A 222 15.34 2.43 -0.12
CA ARG A 222 15.34 3.68 0.65
C ARG A 222 14.77 3.47 2.03
N ARG A 223 15.42 4.04 3.06
CA ARG A 223 14.79 4.15 4.38
C ARG A 223 13.87 5.36 4.43
N PHE A 224 12.80 5.27 5.20
CA PHE A 224 11.89 6.39 5.42
C PHE A 224 11.26 6.34 6.81
N TYR A 225 10.75 7.46 7.28
CA TYR A 225 9.91 7.52 8.48
C TYR A 225 8.83 8.59 8.30
N ILE A 226 7.81 8.52 9.15
CA ILE A 226 6.75 9.51 9.21
C ILE A 226 6.92 10.38 10.45
N ARG A 227 6.81 11.69 10.27
CA ARG A 227 6.54 12.63 11.38
C ARG A 227 5.08 13.01 11.36
N TYR A 228 4.47 13.03 12.53
CA TYR A 228 3.06 13.34 12.67
C TYR A 228 2.83 14.25 13.87
N ALA A 229 1.81 15.09 13.78
CA ALA A 229 1.46 16.04 14.82
C ALA A 229 -0.03 16.36 14.79
N GLU A 230 -0.61 16.70 15.94
CA GLU A 230 -1.96 17.25 15.97
C GLU A 230 -1.94 18.71 15.54
N MET A 231 -2.89 19.07 14.68
CA MET A 231 -3.09 20.42 14.19
C MET A 231 -4.54 20.85 14.47
N TYR A 232 -4.74 21.93 15.22
CA TYR A 232 -6.08 22.45 15.51
C TYR A 232 -6.04 23.94 15.91
N GLY A 233 -7.22 24.57 15.95
CA GLY A 233 -7.39 25.97 16.38
C GLY A 233 -7.79 26.93 15.27
N GLU A 234 -7.90 28.21 15.63
CA GLU A 234 -8.16 29.35 14.74
C GLU A 234 -7.20 30.50 15.12
N PRO A 235 -6.04 30.66 14.43
CA PRO A 235 -5.57 29.85 13.30
C PRO A 235 -5.16 28.43 13.71
N GLN A 236 -5.14 27.51 12.74
CA GLN A 236 -4.62 26.16 12.96
C GLN A 236 -3.15 26.23 13.37
N ASN A 237 -2.81 25.60 14.49
CA ASN A 237 -1.45 25.51 14.98
C ASN A 237 -1.05 24.04 15.16
N ILE A 238 0.16 23.72 14.72
CA ILE A 238 0.80 22.42 14.95
C ILE A 238 1.34 22.43 16.38
N THR A 239 1.04 21.37 17.14
CA THR A 239 1.34 21.33 18.57
C THR A 239 2.69 20.71 18.90
N ARG A 240 2.85 19.41 18.65
CA ARG A 240 4.05 18.63 18.91
C ARG A 240 4.20 17.56 17.84
N PHE A 241 5.42 17.41 17.33
CA PHE A 241 5.77 16.30 16.47
C PHE A 241 6.15 15.08 17.28
N ASP A 242 5.61 13.95 16.88
CA ASP A 242 6.13 12.62 17.18
C ASP A 242 6.63 11.99 15.87
N GLN A 243 7.45 10.94 15.99
CA GLN A 243 8.12 10.30 14.86
C GLN A 243 7.99 8.79 14.99
N THR A 244 7.75 8.11 13.87
CA THR A 244 7.78 6.64 13.81
C THR A 244 9.20 6.10 13.82
N ASP A 245 9.34 4.78 13.94
CA ASP A 245 10.57 4.09 13.58
C ASP A 245 10.87 4.23 12.07
N ASN A 246 12.09 3.84 11.69
CA ASN A 246 12.49 3.80 10.29
C ASN A 246 11.94 2.53 9.63
N PHE A 247 11.34 2.72 8.46
CA PHE A 247 10.90 1.66 7.54
C PHE A 247 11.82 1.63 6.33
N VAL A 248 11.71 0.58 5.53
CA VAL A 248 12.47 0.38 4.28
C VAL A 248 11.49 0.21 3.12
N ALA A 249 11.64 1.05 2.10
CA ALA A 249 10.92 0.91 0.84
C ALA A 249 11.85 0.27 -0.21
N ILE A 250 11.38 -0.80 -0.84
CA ILE A 250 12.00 -1.44 -2.00
C ILE A 250 11.20 -1.04 -3.25
N LEU A 251 11.90 -0.66 -4.32
CA LEU A 251 11.27 -0.38 -5.60
C LEU A 251 10.62 -1.66 -6.12
N GLY A 252 9.34 -1.61 -6.46
CA GLY A 252 8.60 -2.79 -6.91
C GLY A 252 7.26 -2.93 -6.23
N GLY A 253 6.55 -4.01 -6.55
CA GLY A 253 5.22 -4.36 -6.10
C GLY A 253 4.97 -5.86 -6.32
N SER A 254 4.09 -6.42 -5.52
CA SER A 254 3.71 -7.82 -5.60
C SER A 254 2.20 -7.93 -5.47
N HIS A 255 1.57 -8.69 -6.37
CA HIS A 255 0.13 -8.95 -6.32
C HIS A 255 -0.24 -9.73 -5.07
N ASP A 256 0.54 -10.76 -4.77
CA ASP A 256 0.45 -11.45 -3.50
C ASP A 256 1.06 -10.48 -2.49
N MET A 257 0.26 -9.98 -1.53
CA MET A 257 0.71 -9.19 -0.38
C MET A 257 1.61 -10.00 0.57
N VAL A 258 2.44 -10.88 -0.01
CA VAL A 258 3.53 -11.60 0.64
C VAL A 258 4.50 -10.58 1.17
N ASP A 259 4.97 -10.83 2.38
CA ASP A 259 5.99 -10.01 3.02
C ASP A 259 7.21 -9.91 2.11
N ALA A 260 7.69 -8.69 1.87
CA ALA A 260 8.89 -8.46 1.05
C ALA A 260 10.08 -9.27 1.59
N LEU A 261 10.14 -9.46 2.91
CA LEU A 261 11.18 -10.26 3.55
C LEU A 261 11.13 -11.73 3.13
N GLU A 262 9.95 -12.37 3.15
CA GLU A 262 9.78 -13.77 2.72
C GLU A 262 10.15 -13.98 1.25
N ARG A 263 10.02 -12.93 0.43
CA ARG A 263 10.39 -12.98 -0.99
C ARG A 263 11.90 -12.93 -1.22
N PHE A 264 12.61 -12.12 -0.44
CA PHE A 264 14.04 -11.85 -0.64
C PHE A 264 14.96 -12.53 0.37
N VAL A 265 14.43 -13.30 1.32
CA VAL A 265 15.24 -14.05 2.29
C VAL A 265 14.76 -15.50 2.35
N VAL A 266 15.68 -16.44 2.17
CA VAL A 266 15.42 -17.89 2.25
C VAL A 266 16.42 -18.50 3.22
N ASN A 267 15.94 -19.16 4.27
CA ASN A 267 16.77 -19.77 5.32
C ASN A 267 17.78 -18.78 5.94
N GLY A 268 17.40 -17.50 6.06
CA GLY A 268 18.28 -16.45 6.58
C GLY A 268 19.35 -15.95 5.61
N LEU A 269 19.30 -16.35 4.34
CA LEU A 269 20.20 -15.88 3.29
C LEU A 269 19.46 -14.96 2.31
N PRO A 270 20.08 -13.87 1.84
CA PRO A 270 19.62 -13.09 0.70
C PRO A 270 19.31 -13.98 -0.52
N ARG A 271 18.11 -13.84 -1.05
CA ARG A 271 17.63 -14.49 -2.26
C ARG A 271 17.71 -13.52 -3.43
N TRP A 272 18.13 -14.02 -4.58
CA TRP A 272 18.15 -13.27 -5.82
C TRP A 272 16.75 -12.76 -6.18
N ALA A 273 16.65 -11.46 -6.44
CA ALA A 273 15.45 -10.79 -6.87
C ALA A 273 15.16 -11.17 -8.33
N HIS A 274 14.22 -12.09 -8.51
CA HIS A 274 13.68 -12.46 -9.81
C HIS A 274 12.18 -12.71 -9.69
N ASP A 275 11.46 -12.51 -10.79
CA ASP A 275 10.10 -13.04 -10.89
C ASP A 275 10.17 -14.57 -10.78
N VAL A 276 9.48 -15.15 -9.79
CA VAL A 276 9.41 -16.61 -9.60
C VAL A 276 8.81 -17.26 -10.84
N ARG A 277 7.93 -16.55 -11.58
CA ARG A 277 7.41 -17.04 -12.85
C ARG A 277 8.50 -17.18 -13.90
N ALA A 278 9.58 -16.39 -13.77
CA ALA A 278 10.71 -16.36 -14.69
C ALA A 278 11.86 -17.31 -14.37
N SER A 279 11.80 -18.07 -13.27
CA SER A 279 12.88 -19.00 -12.89
C SER A 279 13.14 -20.09 -13.92
N ASP A 280 12.09 -20.52 -14.61
CA ASP A 280 12.13 -21.67 -15.52
C ASP A 280 12.56 -21.29 -16.95
N PHE A 281 12.77 -20.00 -17.24
CA PHE A 281 13.08 -19.56 -18.60
C PHE A 281 14.56 -19.64 -18.92
N GLN A 282 14.81 -20.07 -20.16
CA GLN A 282 16.13 -20.10 -20.74
C GLN A 282 16.50 -18.69 -21.20
N MET A 283 17.73 -18.28 -20.90
CA MET A 283 18.33 -17.07 -21.43
C MET A 283 18.99 -17.40 -22.76
N HIS A 284 18.71 -16.65 -23.82
CA HIS A 284 19.35 -16.90 -25.11
C HIS A 284 20.83 -16.50 -25.06
N VAL A 285 21.70 -17.20 -25.79
CA VAL A 285 23.15 -16.93 -25.81
C VAL A 285 23.51 -15.49 -26.24
N SER A 286 22.67 -14.83 -27.03
CA SER A 286 22.86 -13.43 -27.42
C SER A 286 22.12 -12.42 -26.53
N GLN A 287 21.47 -12.87 -25.46
CA GLN A 287 20.71 -12.02 -24.56
C GLN A 287 21.64 -11.42 -23.50
N ILE A 288 21.63 -10.09 -23.40
CA ILE A 288 22.20 -9.39 -22.25
C ILE A 288 21.28 -9.62 -21.06
N GLY A 289 21.82 -9.90 -19.89
CA GLY A 289 21.06 -10.31 -18.72
C GLY A 289 21.64 -9.72 -17.44
N HIS A 290 20.78 -9.38 -16.50
CA HIS A 290 21.18 -8.87 -15.19
C HIS A 290 20.45 -9.65 -14.10
N ALA A 291 21.17 -10.02 -13.06
CA ALA A 291 20.61 -10.56 -11.83
C ALA A 291 20.69 -9.48 -10.75
N SER A 292 19.64 -9.34 -9.95
CA SER A 292 19.63 -8.42 -8.81
C SER A 292 19.55 -9.22 -7.51
N ILE A 293 20.21 -8.74 -6.47
CA ILE A 293 20.10 -9.30 -5.12
C ILE A 293 20.07 -8.17 -4.09
N ILE A 294 19.27 -8.32 -3.04
CA ILE A 294 19.09 -7.30 -2.00
C ILE A 294 19.51 -7.90 -0.67
N ASN A 295 20.39 -7.22 0.06
CA ASN A 295 20.73 -7.63 1.42
C ASN A 295 19.70 -7.09 2.41
N LEU A 296 18.94 -7.99 3.03
CA LEU A 296 17.95 -7.68 4.06
C LEU A 296 18.26 -8.39 5.40
N VAL A 297 19.48 -8.92 5.57
CA VAL A 297 19.84 -9.72 6.74
C VAL A 297 20.72 -8.91 7.70
N ASP A 298 22.00 -8.76 7.39
CA ASP A 298 22.98 -8.03 8.22
C ASP A 298 24.08 -7.44 7.33
N ASP A 299 24.83 -6.46 7.83
CA ASP A 299 26.02 -5.94 7.14
C ASP A 299 27.07 -7.06 6.95
N ILE A 300 27.53 -7.26 5.71
CA ILE A 300 28.58 -8.23 5.37
C ILE A 300 29.87 -7.44 5.12
N ALA A 301 30.74 -7.37 6.13
CA ALA A 301 31.87 -6.44 6.18
C ALA A 301 33.18 -6.95 5.56
N GLU A 302 33.24 -8.20 5.07
CA GLU A 302 34.51 -8.81 4.63
C GLU A 302 34.43 -9.37 3.20
N SER A 303 35.19 -8.75 2.28
CA SER A 303 35.53 -9.22 0.93
C SER A 303 34.44 -10.08 0.28
N VAL A 304 33.40 -9.41 -0.20
CA VAL A 304 32.23 -10.04 -0.81
C VAL A 304 32.54 -10.36 -2.26
N HIS A 305 32.59 -11.64 -2.61
CA HIS A 305 32.91 -12.12 -3.95
C HIS A 305 31.66 -12.67 -4.64
N PHE A 306 31.47 -12.27 -5.90
CA PHE A 306 30.40 -12.79 -6.76
C PHE A 306 30.98 -13.90 -7.62
N LYS A 307 30.53 -15.13 -7.37
CA LYS A 307 31.03 -16.34 -8.02
C LYS A 307 29.98 -16.88 -8.97
N MET A 308 30.44 -17.32 -10.14
CA MET A 308 29.59 -17.94 -11.14
C MET A 308 30.21 -19.26 -11.59
N GLN A 309 29.41 -20.32 -11.55
CA GLN A 309 29.73 -21.61 -12.12
C GLN A 309 29.08 -21.73 -13.49
N ILE A 310 29.91 -21.90 -14.51
CA ILE A 310 29.52 -22.11 -15.89
C ILE A 310 29.51 -23.61 -16.15
N PHE A 311 28.41 -24.14 -16.66
CA PHE A 311 28.28 -25.54 -17.07
C PHE A 311 28.28 -25.63 -18.59
N TYR A 312 29.17 -26.44 -19.14
CA TYR A 312 29.32 -26.63 -20.59
C TYR A 312 28.59 -27.88 -21.08
N GLU A 313 28.27 -27.95 -22.38
CA GLU A 313 27.59 -29.13 -22.97
C GLU A 313 28.40 -30.42 -22.88
N ASP A 314 29.74 -30.33 -22.79
CA ASP A 314 30.66 -31.45 -22.58
C ASP A 314 30.66 -31.98 -21.13
N ARG A 315 29.80 -31.42 -20.26
CA ARG A 315 29.68 -31.67 -18.82
C ARG A 315 30.86 -31.18 -17.98
N MET A 316 31.78 -30.42 -18.56
CA MET A 316 32.78 -29.70 -17.79
C MET A 316 32.11 -28.52 -17.08
N GLN A 317 32.76 -28.06 -16.01
CA GLN A 317 32.32 -26.90 -15.25
C GLN A 317 33.51 -26.04 -14.87
N GLU A 318 33.29 -24.74 -14.80
CA GLU A 318 34.30 -23.75 -14.46
C GLU A 318 33.70 -22.74 -13.49
N VAL A 319 34.45 -22.38 -12.45
CA VAL A 319 34.03 -21.35 -11.49
C VAL A 319 34.86 -20.10 -11.75
N VAL A 320 34.18 -19.03 -12.10
CA VAL A 320 34.76 -17.72 -12.38
C VAL A 320 34.31 -16.72 -11.32
N GLU A 321 35.13 -15.69 -11.10
CA GLU A 321 34.77 -14.55 -10.26
C GLU A 321 34.35 -13.40 -11.15
N LEU A 322 33.10 -12.94 -10.98
CA LEU A 322 32.54 -11.82 -11.73
C LEU A 322 33.02 -10.47 -11.18
N GLY A 323 33.34 -10.44 -9.89
CA GLY A 323 33.81 -9.23 -9.22
C GLY A 323 33.73 -9.36 -7.70
N SER A 324 34.20 -8.32 -7.02
CA SER A 324 34.14 -8.26 -5.56
C SER A 324 33.80 -6.85 -5.06
N LEU A 325 33.23 -6.80 -3.86
CA LEU A 325 32.97 -5.59 -3.11
C LEU A 325 33.68 -5.67 -1.75
N PRO A 326 34.19 -4.55 -1.22
CA PRO A 326 34.81 -4.54 0.10
C PRO A 326 33.82 -4.90 1.21
N GLU A 327 32.57 -4.46 1.06
CA GLU A 327 31.46 -4.68 2.00
C GLU A 327 30.14 -4.73 1.22
N TRP A 328 29.15 -5.45 1.76
CA TRP A 328 27.77 -5.45 1.27
C TRP A 328 26.84 -5.07 2.43
N LYS A 329 26.38 -3.81 2.43
CA LYS A 329 25.61 -3.27 3.55
C LYS A 329 24.18 -3.77 3.54
N LEU A 330 23.57 -3.75 4.72
CA LEU A 330 22.14 -3.89 4.89
C LEU A 330 21.41 -2.86 4.01
N TYR A 331 20.40 -3.34 3.29
CA TYR A 331 19.60 -2.60 2.32
C TYR A 331 20.30 -2.23 1.01
N ASP A 332 21.54 -2.67 0.76
CA ASP A 332 22.14 -2.55 -0.58
C ASP A 332 21.53 -3.57 -1.54
N LYS A 333 21.00 -3.05 -2.66
CA LYS A 333 20.69 -3.85 -3.84
C LYS A 333 21.90 -3.84 -4.77
N ILE A 334 22.29 -5.02 -5.22
CA ILE A 334 23.40 -5.21 -6.14
C ILE A 334 22.85 -5.75 -7.45
N VAL A 335 23.36 -5.23 -8.56
CA VAL A 335 23.05 -5.72 -9.89
C VAL A 335 24.31 -6.31 -10.50
N VAL A 336 24.20 -7.54 -10.97
CA VAL A 336 25.28 -8.36 -11.50
C VAL A 336 24.99 -8.69 -12.97
N PRO A 337 25.90 -8.39 -13.90
CA PRO A 337 25.75 -8.81 -15.29
C PRO A 337 25.94 -10.32 -15.40
N ILE A 338 25.00 -10.99 -16.06
CA ILE A 338 24.97 -12.45 -16.24
C ILE A 338 24.77 -12.86 -17.70
N GLY A 339 24.52 -11.91 -18.60
CA GLY A 339 24.32 -12.22 -20.01
C GLY A 339 25.58 -12.82 -20.61
N ILE A 340 25.44 -13.86 -21.44
CA ILE A 340 26.60 -14.52 -22.07
C ILE A 340 27.52 -13.52 -22.80
N PRO A 341 27.01 -12.50 -23.55
CA PRO A 341 27.88 -11.50 -24.17
C PRO A 341 28.77 -10.72 -23.17
N GLN A 342 28.32 -10.57 -21.92
CA GLN A 342 29.04 -9.85 -20.87
C GLN A 342 30.12 -10.72 -20.21
N ILE A 343 29.89 -12.04 -20.14
CA ILE A 343 30.78 -12.99 -19.45
C ILE A 343 31.61 -13.86 -20.40
N VAL A 344 31.46 -13.71 -21.72
CA VAL A 344 32.09 -14.60 -22.71
C VAL A 344 33.61 -14.63 -22.58
N HIS A 345 34.23 -13.52 -22.20
CA HIS A 345 35.68 -13.41 -22.02
C HIS A 345 36.21 -14.18 -20.80
N LEU A 346 35.32 -14.65 -19.92
CA LEU A 346 35.62 -15.50 -18.77
C LEU A 346 35.38 -16.99 -19.06
N ALA A 347 34.72 -17.30 -20.18
CA ALA A 347 34.33 -18.65 -20.54
C ALA A 347 35.28 -19.25 -21.59
N ARG A 348 35.19 -20.57 -21.76
CA ARG A 348 35.88 -21.29 -22.84
C ARG A 348 35.25 -20.98 -24.19
N ASP A 349 36.08 -20.65 -25.17
CA ASP A 349 35.63 -20.38 -26.55
C ASP A 349 35.29 -21.64 -27.36
N ASP A 350 35.69 -22.83 -26.88
CA ASP A 350 35.61 -24.08 -27.66
C ASP A 350 34.37 -24.95 -27.38
N VAL A 351 33.57 -24.60 -26.37
CA VAL A 351 32.39 -25.39 -25.97
C VAL A 351 31.22 -24.47 -25.65
N GLU A 352 30.02 -24.85 -26.08
CA GLU A 352 28.78 -24.11 -25.79
C GLU A 352 28.41 -24.18 -24.29
N ILE A 353 27.91 -23.07 -23.76
CA ILE A 353 27.45 -22.95 -22.38
C ILE A 353 26.02 -23.51 -22.29
N SER A 354 25.78 -24.43 -21.38
CA SER A 354 24.47 -25.06 -21.15
C SER A 354 23.66 -24.39 -20.05
N SER A 355 24.33 -23.95 -18.97
CA SER A 355 23.70 -23.24 -17.85
C SER A 355 24.73 -22.47 -17.03
N ILE A 356 24.24 -21.53 -16.23
CA ILE A 356 25.03 -20.78 -15.26
C ILE A 356 24.39 -20.89 -13.87
N MET A 357 25.21 -20.86 -12.84
CA MET A 357 24.79 -20.77 -11.44
C MET A 357 25.59 -19.68 -10.74
N LEU A 358 24.92 -18.74 -10.09
CA LEU A 358 25.47 -17.55 -9.47
C LEU A 358 25.22 -17.58 -7.96
N TRP A 359 26.21 -17.21 -7.17
CA TRP A 359 26.08 -17.02 -5.72
C TRP A 359 27.09 -15.99 -5.21
N VAL A 360 26.90 -15.56 -3.97
CA VAL A 360 27.77 -14.60 -3.28
C VAL A 360 28.51 -15.32 -2.15
N GLU A 361 29.80 -15.07 -2.02
CA GLU A 361 30.64 -15.60 -0.94
C GLU A 361 31.28 -14.46 -0.13
N SER A 362 31.48 -14.68 1.17
CA SER A 362 32.31 -13.85 2.03
C SER A 362 33.16 -14.78 2.89
N GLY A 363 34.48 -14.54 2.93
CA GLY A 363 35.41 -15.43 3.64
C GLY A 363 35.40 -16.88 3.14
N GLY A 364 35.00 -17.11 1.88
CA GLY A 364 34.86 -18.45 1.28
C GLY A 364 33.60 -19.21 1.73
N VAL A 365 32.67 -18.55 2.43
CA VAL A 365 31.37 -19.12 2.82
C VAL A 365 30.28 -18.47 1.98
N PRO A 366 29.34 -19.25 1.40
CA PRO A 366 28.18 -18.68 0.71
C PRO A 366 27.33 -17.84 1.66
N VAL A 367 27.06 -16.60 1.25
CA VAL A 367 26.22 -15.63 1.98
C VAL A 367 24.96 -15.26 1.21
N SER A 368 24.64 -15.98 0.13
CA SER A 368 23.38 -15.86 -0.59
C SER A 368 22.83 -17.22 -0.97
N ASP A 369 21.56 -17.24 -1.37
CA ASP A 369 21.03 -18.34 -2.17
C ASP A 369 21.71 -18.43 -3.55
N THR A 370 21.52 -19.54 -4.23
CA THR A 370 21.99 -19.77 -5.60
C THR A 370 20.95 -19.31 -6.62
N TYR A 371 21.41 -18.71 -7.71
CA TYR A 371 20.59 -18.35 -8.85
C TYR A 371 21.04 -19.11 -10.09
N SER A 372 20.15 -19.88 -10.69
CA SER A 372 20.45 -20.67 -11.87
C SER A 372 19.66 -20.22 -13.10
N ARG A 373 20.32 -20.29 -14.25
CA ARG A 373 19.71 -20.06 -15.56
C ARG A 373 20.23 -21.05 -16.58
N MET A 374 19.30 -21.63 -17.32
CA MET A 374 19.60 -22.44 -18.50
C MET A 374 19.86 -21.52 -19.69
N ILE A 375 20.77 -21.91 -20.58
CA ILE A 375 21.11 -21.15 -21.78
C ILE A 375 20.49 -21.82 -23.01
N ASP A 376 19.90 -21.02 -23.89
CA ASP A 376 19.41 -21.45 -25.20
C ASP A 376 20.42 -21.06 -26.29
N ASN A 377 21.14 -22.05 -26.82
CA ASN A 377 22.12 -21.88 -27.90
C ASN A 377 21.49 -21.98 -29.30
N ARG A 378 20.19 -22.23 -29.41
CA ARG A 378 19.54 -22.39 -30.73
C ARG A 378 19.64 -21.09 -31.51
N TYR A 379 19.99 -21.20 -32.79
CA TYR A 379 19.96 -20.04 -33.68
C TYR A 379 18.51 -19.59 -33.95
N LEU A 380 18.09 -18.53 -33.26
CA LEU A 380 16.78 -17.93 -33.41
C LEU A 380 16.82 -16.74 -34.38
N ARG A 381 16.15 -16.89 -35.53
CA ARG A 381 16.01 -15.80 -36.51
C ARG A 381 15.18 -14.67 -35.92
N TYR A 382 15.53 -13.43 -36.21
CA TYR A 382 14.80 -12.22 -35.76
C TYR A 382 14.88 -11.90 -34.28
N GLY A 383 15.95 -12.35 -33.61
CA GLY A 383 16.28 -11.98 -32.23
C GLY A 383 16.11 -10.48 -31.92
N LEU A 384 15.47 -10.19 -30.80
CA LEU A 384 15.37 -8.85 -30.23
C LEU A 384 15.29 -8.96 -28.70
N THR A 385 16.21 -8.29 -28.03
CA THR A 385 16.24 -8.20 -26.57
C THR A 385 15.44 -6.98 -26.11
N LEU A 386 14.47 -7.24 -25.24
CA LEU A 386 13.70 -6.23 -24.52
C LEU A 386 14.28 -6.10 -23.12
N CYS A 387 14.31 -4.89 -22.59
CA CYS A 387 14.75 -4.58 -21.24
C CYS A 387 13.67 -3.75 -20.55
N TYR A 388 13.36 -4.06 -19.29
CA TYR A 388 12.31 -3.37 -18.55
C TYR A 388 12.56 -3.41 -17.05
N LEU A 389 11.89 -2.50 -16.34
CA LEU A 389 11.82 -2.56 -14.89
C LEU A 389 10.69 -3.52 -14.49
N ASP A 390 11.03 -4.66 -13.92
CA ASP A 390 10.06 -5.68 -13.57
C ASP A 390 9.18 -5.30 -12.36
N SER A 391 8.21 -6.17 -12.08
CA SER A 391 7.31 -6.04 -10.93
C SER A 391 8.07 -5.91 -9.60
N VAL A 392 9.25 -6.52 -9.42
CA VAL A 392 10.07 -6.40 -8.19
C VAL A 392 11.11 -5.28 -8.25
N GLY A 393 10.96 -4.33 -9.18
CA GLY A 393 11.85 -3.18 -9.33
C GLY A 393 13.27 -3.54 -9.72
N CYS A 394 13.48 -4.66 -10.39
CA CYS A 394 14.74 -5.10 -10.95
C CYS A 394 14.76 -4.91 -12.47
N ILE A 395 15.93 -4.65 -13.03
CA ILE A 395 16.08 -4.61 -14.48
C ILE A 395 16.11 -6.05 -14.98
N SER A 396 15.13 -6.39 -15.81
CA SER A 396 14.96 -7.71 -16.40
C SER A 396 15.01 -7.61 -17.91
N THR A 397 15.41 -8.70 -18.57
CA THR A 397 15.46 -8.79 -20.02
C THR A 397 14.62 -9.95 -20.54
N LEU A 398 13.99 -9.75 -21.69
CA LEU A 398 13.27 -10.78 -22.43
C LEU A 398 13.84 -10.89 -23.83
N TYR A 399 13.80 -12.09 -24.39
CA TYR A 399 14.27 -12.36 -25.74
C TYR A 399 13.12 -12.82 -26.63
N THR A 400 12.86 -12.05 -27.69
CA THR A 400 11.86 -12.37 -28.71
C THR A 400 12.54 -12.87 -29.98
N TYR A 401 11.86 -13.75 -30.71
CA TYR A 401 12.36 -14.32 -31.97
C TYR A 401 11.28 -14.40 -33.06
N GLY A 402 10.13 -13.76 -32.84
CA GLY A 402 9.11 -13.62 -33.87
C GLY A 402 9.50 -12.57 -34.91
N ARG A 403 8.85 -12.62 -36.08
CA ARG A 403 9.07 -11.61 -37.12
C ARG A 403 8.62 -10.24 -36.62
N LYS A 404 9.52 -9.26 -36.73
CA LYS A 404 9.24 -7.84 -36.49
C LYS A 404 8.80 -7.14 -37.77
N GLN A 405 7.84 -6.23 -37.66
CA GLN A 405 7.37 -5.40 -38.77
C GLN A 405 7.57 -3.93 -38.39
N ARG A 406 8.33 -3.20 -39.22
CA ARG A 406 8.47 -1.75 -39.11
C ARG A 406 7.37 -1.08 -39.94
N SER A 407 6.72 -0.11 -39.35
CA SER A 407 5.77 0.79 -39.98
C SER A 407 6.02 2.21 -39.49
N TYR A 408 5.47 3.20 -40.17
CA TYR A 408 5.47 4.58 -39.71
C TYR A 408 4.02 5.03 -39.60
N GLU A 409 3.71 5.75 -38.54
CA GLU A 409 2.44 6.45 -38.37
C GLU A 409 2.67 7.92 -38.68
N VAL A 410 1.76 8.52 -39.46
CA VAL A 410 1.82 9.93 -39.80
C VAL A 410 0.60 10.60 -39.19
N GLU A 411 0.81 11.28 -38.07
CA GLU A 411 -0.19 12.16 -37.46
C GLU A 411 -0.17 13.49 -38.23
N LYS A 412 -1.33 13.97 -38.67
CA LYS A 412 -1.46 15.22 -39.42
C LYS A 412 -2.68 16.00 -38.95
N THR A 413 -2.52 17.30 -38.79
CA THR A 413 -3.66 18.20 -38.59
C THR A 413 -4.10 18.75 -39.94
N GLN A 414 -5.37 18.58 -40.29
CA GLN A 414 -5.91 19.14 -41.54
C GLN A 414 -6.63 20.45 -41.25
N ASP A 415 -6.18 21.53 -41.87
CA ASP A 415 -6.91 22.79 -41.89
C ASP A 415 -7.58 22.99 -43.25
N THR A 416 -8.86 23.36 -43.22
CA THR A 416 -9.69 23.50 -44.42
C THR A 416 -10.04 24.96 -44.60
N PHE A 417 -9.41 25.61 -45.59
CA PHE A 417 -9.70 27.00 -45.90
C PHE A 417 -10.78 27.08 -46.98
N ALA A 418 -11.87 27.80 -46.68
CA ALA A 418 -12.86 28.19 -47.68
C ALA A 418 -12.45 29.55 -48.27
N HIS A 419 -12.30 29.62 -49.59
CA HIS A 419 -12.07 30.89 -50.27
C HIS A 419 -13.37 31.73 -50.22
N ILE A 420 -13.29 32.95 -49.68
CA ILE A 420 -14.45 33.87 -49.54
C ILE A 420 -15.13 34.11 -50.90
N ASP A 421 -14.36 34.16 -51.99
CA ASP A 421 -14.88 34.46 -53.33
C ASP A 421 -15.28 33.22 -54.15
N ARG A 422 -14.96 32.00 -53.69
CA ARG A 422 -15.23 30.74 -54.39
C ARG A 422 -15.55 29.61 -53.40
N PRO A 423 -16.75 29.59 -52.81
CA PRO A 423 -17.13 28.60 -51.78
C PRO A 423 -17.14 27.14 -52.26
N THR A 424 -17.02 26.89 -53.57
CA THR A 424 -16.92 25.53 -54.14
C THR A 424 -15.46 25.03 -54.29
N GLN A 425 -14.46 25.87 -54.02
CA GLN A 425 -13.04 25.49 -54.05
C GLN A 425 -12.48 25.49 -52.62
N HIS A 426 -12.64 24.36 -51.93
CA HIS A 426 -11.93 24.12 -50.67
C HIS A 426 -10.49 23.72 -50.98
N LYS A 427 -9.52 24.39 -50.33
CA LYS A 427 -8.14 23.93 -50.29
C LYS A 427 -7.89 23.40 -48.89
N THR A 428 -7.62 22.10 -48.79
CA THR A 428 -7.08 21.48 -47.58
C THR A 428 -5.58 21.71 -47.54
N ARG A 429 -5.07 22.17 -46.41
CA ARG A 429 -3.64 22.22 -46.12
C ARG A 429 -3.38 21.30 -44.94
N GLU A 430 -2.42 20.40 -45.08
CA GLU A 430 -1.91 19.62 -43.96
C GLU A 430 -0.91 20.51 -43.20
N LEU A 431 -1.10 20.59 -41.89
CA LEU A 431 -0.25 21.27 -40.91
C LEU A 431 0.20 20.22 -39.89
N ASP A 432 1.30 20.49 -39.19
CA ASP A 432 1.81 19.69 -38.08
C ASP A 432 1.89 18.20 -38.43
N ILE A 433 2.71 17.87 -39.44
CA ILE A 433 2.95 16.50 -39.88
C ILE A 433 3.99 15.88 -38.96
N ASP A 434 3.53 15.02 -38.07
CA ASP A 434 4.38 14.23 -37.17
C ASP A 434 4.52 12.81 -37.70
N ILE A 435 5.75 12.38 -37.93
CA ILE A 435 6.07 11.00 -38.30
C ILE A 435 6.62 10.28 -37.08
N ARG A 436 6.04 9.12 -36.74
CA ARG A 436 6.53 8.24 -35.67
C ARG A 436 6.78 6.84 -36.19
N ASP A 437 7.97 6.32 -35.92
CA ASP A 437 8.30 4.94 -36.22
C ASP A 437 7.62 4.00 -35.22
N VAL A 438 6.92 3.01 -35.76
CA VAL A 438 6.20 1.96 -35.02
C VAL A 438 6.85 0.63 -35.33
N LEU A 439 7.28 -0.09 -34.29
CA LEU A 439 7.80 -1.44 -34.38
C LEU A 439 6.77 -2.42 -33.82
N LYS A 440 6.18 -3.23 -34.70
CA LYS A 440 5.33 -4.35 -34.30
C LYS A 440 6.21 -5.55 -33.99
N ILE A 441 6.20 -5.98 -32.73
CA ILE A 441 7.01 -7.06 -32.20
C ILE A 441 6.11 -8.29 -32.03
N ASN A 442 6.60 -9.44 -32.49
CA ASN A 442 6.00 -10.74 -32.22
C ASN A 442 6.98 -11.55 -31.38
N THR A 443 6.51 -12.16 -30.30
CA THR A 443 7.39 -12.90 -29.36
C THR A 443 7.96 -14.19 -29.96
N GLY A 444 7.30 -14.75 -30.97
CA GLY A 444 7.43 -16.16 -31.34
C GLY A 444 6.46 -17.02 -30.52
N PHE A 445 6.24 -18.26 -30.97
CA PHE A 445 5.39 -19.24 -30.29
C PHE A 445 6.15 -19.91 -29.14
N ALA A 446 5.75 -19.60 -27.91
CA ALA A 446 6.38 -20.08 -26.69
C ALA A 446 5.34 -20.71 -25.73
N PRO A 447 5.77 -21.49 -24.72
CA PRO A 447 4.85 -21.97 -23.69
C PRO A 447 4.13 -20.80 -23.00
N ALA A 448 2.85 -20.98 -22.64
CA ALA A 448 2.01 -19.96 -22.02
C ALA A 448 2.67 -19.26 -20.81
N LYS A 449 3.41 -20.01 -19.98
CA LYS A 449 4.17 -19.44 -18.85
C LYS A 449 5.17 -18.36 -19.28
N MET A 450 5.86 -18.55 -20.41
CA MET A 450 6.82 -17.58 -20.95
C MET A 450 6.10 -16.33 -21.46
N ILE A 451 4.97 -16.53 -22.12
CA ILE A 451 4.09 -15.46 -22.58
C ILE A 451 3.57 -14.60 -21.42
N TRP A 452 3.33 -15.17 -20.25
CA TRP A 452 2.91 -14.40 -19.08
C TRP A 452 3.95 -13.42 -18.56
N VAL A 453 5.26 -13.68 -18.71
CA VAL A 453 6.29 -12.72 -18.29
C VAL A 453 6.29 -11.47 -19.16
N TYR A 454 5.93 -11.59 -20.44
CA TYR A 454 5.75 -10.42 -21.30
C TYR A 454 4.64 -9.49 -20.79
N ARG A 455 3.67 -9.98 -20.00
CA ARG A 455 2.68 -9.11 -19.37
C ARG A 455 3.33 -8.15 -18.36
N ASP A 456 4.38 -8.59 -17.66
CA ASP A 456 5.15 -7.71 -16.77
C ASP A 456 5.92 -6.64 -17.58
N PHE A 457 6.52 -7.03 -18.70
CA PHE A 457 7.10 -6.07 -19.65
C PHE A 457 6.05 -5.06 -20.14
N ILE A 458 4.84 -5.52 -20.47
CA ILE A 458 3.75 -4.67 -20.96
C ILE A 458 3.31 -3.65 -19.90
N LEU A 459 3.15 -4.10 -18.65
CA LEU A 459 2.68 -3.27 -17.54
C LEU A 459 3.78 -2.39 -16.94
N SER A 460 5.05 -2.66 -17.26
CA SER A 460 6.18 -1.89 -16.74
C SER A 460 6.13 -0.42 -17.13
N THR A 461 6.47 0.47 -16.20
CA THR A 461 6.58 1.91 -16.48
C THR A 461 7.77 2.23 -17.39
N TYR A 462 8.86 1.47 -17.29
CA TYR A 462 10.09 1.70 -18.03
C TYR A 462 10.39 0.53 -18.95
N LYS A 463 10.42 0.81 -20.25
CA LYS A 463 10.61 -0.20 -21.29
C LYS A 463 11.67 0.28 -22.28
N TYR A 464 12.52 -0.65 -22.67
CA TYR A 464 13.63 -0.42 -23.58
C TYR A 464 13.73 -1.57 -24.57
N ILE A 465 14.18 -1.24 -25.78
CA ILE A 465 14.74 -2.21 -26.71
C ILE A 465 16.25 -2.05 -26.65
N ILE A 466 16.99 -3.16 -26.56
CA ILE A 466 18.43 -3.09 -26.78
C ILE A 466 18.71 -3.29 -28.27
N GLN A 467 19.27 -2.26 -28.89
CA GLN A 467 19.64 -2.24 -30.30
C GLN A 467 21.02 -1.59 -30.42
N ASP A 468 21.93 -2.24 -31.15
CA ASP A 468 23.30 -1.73 -31.38
C ASP A 468 23.98 -1.36 -30.05
N GLU A 469 23.89 -2.26 -29.06
CA GLU A 469 24.46 -2.12 -27.70
C GLU A 469 23.93 -0.91 -26.91
N LYS A 470 22.77 -0.36 -27.31
CA LYS A 470 22.14 0.78 -26.64
C LYS A 470 20.74 0.46 -26.15
N LEU A 471 20.41 0.95 -24.95
CA LEU A 471 19.04 0.96 -24.44
C LEU A 471 18.26 2.09 -25.11
N VAL A 472 17.33 1.73 -25.99
CA VAL A 472 16.45 2.67 -26.68
C VAL A 472 15.09 2.68 -25.97
N PRO A 473 14.67 3.79 -25.35
CA PRO A 473 13.41 3.86 -24.62
C PRO A 473 12.23 3.74 -25.57
N VAL A 474 11.24 2.94 -25.19
CA VAL A 474 10.04 2.70 -25.98
C VAL A 474 8.77 2.83 -25.15
N VAL A 475 7.68 3.22 -25.81
CA VAL A 475 6.33 3.29 -25.27
C VAL A 475 5.46 2.26 -26.00
N LEU A 476 4.54 1.61 -25.31
CA LEU A 476 3.56 0.75 -25.97
C LEU A 476 2.61 1.59 -26.81
N ASP A 477 2.45 1.20 -28.07
CA ASP A 477 1.54 1.83 -29.02
C ASP A 477 0.13 1.22 -28.97
N SER A 478 0.07 -0.10 -28.76
CA SER A 478 -1.18 -0.84 -28.86
C SER A 478 -1.96 -0.82 -27.55
N SER A 479 -3.20 -0.30 -27.58
CA SER A 479 -4.17 -0.42 -26.49
C SER A 479 -4.78 -1.82 -26.36
N SER A 480 -4.62 -2.67 -27.37
CA SER A 480 -5.03 -4.07 -27.39
C SER A 480 -3.84 -4.97 -27.70
N ILE A 481 -3.74 -6.09 -26.98
CA ILE A 481 -2.65 -7.05 -27.13
C ILE A 481 -3.24 -8.33 -27.70
N ASP A 482 -2.76 -8.73 -28.87
CA ASP A 482 -3.25 -9.93 -29.56
C ASP A 482 -2.49 -11.15 -29.05
N GLU A 483 -3.14 -11.97 -28.20
CA GLU A 483 -2.70 -13.32 -27.84
C GLU A 483 -3.20 -14.30 -28.92
N ARG A 484 -2.29 -15.06 -29.53
CA ARG A 484 -2.61 -16.11 -30.51
C ARG A 484 -2.18 -17.47 -29.99
N ASP A 485 -3.06 -18.46 -30.14
CA ASP A 485 -2.82 -19.86 -29.81
C ASP A 485 -2.63 -20.68 -31.11
N ASP A 486 -1.61 -21.55 -31.14
CA ASP A 486 -1.32 -22.49 -32.25
C ASP A 486 -1.91 -23.89 -32.01
N ALA A 487 -2.85 -24.04 -31.06
CA ALA A 487 -3.50 -25.30 -30.67
C ALA A 487 -2.57 -26.38 -30.06
N ASN A 488 -1.25 -26.12 -29.99
CA ASN A 488 -0.23 -27.01 -29.42
C ASN A 488 0.23 -26.56 -28.02
N ASN A 489 -0.60 -25.84 -27.26
CA ASN A 489 -0.24 -25.17 -26.01
C ASN A 489 0.94 -24.18 -26.15
N LEU A 490 1.12 -23.66 -27.37
CA LEU A 490 2.07 -22.59 -27.66
C LEU A 490 1.28 -21.32 -27.96
N GLU A 491 1.67 -20.26 -27.29
CA GLU A 491 1.07 -18.95 -27.42
C GLU A 491 2.09 -17.99 -28.02
N SER A 492 1.62 -16.96 -28.72
CA SER A 492 2.45 -15.84 -29.15
C SER A 492 1.73 -14.53 -28.85
N LEU A 493 2.52 -13.53 -28.48
CA LEU A 493 2.05 -12.16 -28.29
C LEU A 493 2.51 -11.30 -29.45
N THR A 494 1.60 -10.44 -29.92
CA THR A 494 1.95 -9.38 -30.85
C THR A 494 1.54 -8.03 -30.29
N PHE A 495 2.49 -7.10 -30.18
CA PHE A 495 2.26 -5.76 -29.67
C PHE A 495 3.09 -4.72 -30.45
N GLY A 496 2.61 -3.48 -30.48
CA GLY A 496 3.29 -2.36 -31.10
C GLY A 496 4.06 -1.55 -30.07
N VAL A 497 5.26 -1.08 -30.43
CA VAL A 497 6.01 -0.11 -29.64
C VAL A 497 6.45 1.08 -30.50
N LYS A 498 6.48 2.26 -29.89
CA LYS A 498 6.94 3.53 -30.44
C LYS A 498 8.22 3.95 -29.72
N TYR A 499 9.18 4.53 -30.43
CA TYR A 499 10.38 5.10 -29.79
C TYR A 499 10.00 6.38 -29.03
N ALA A 500 10.41 6.49 -27.76
CA ALA A 500 9.95 7.57 -26.88
C ALA A 500 10.46 8.97 -27.30
N ASN A 501 11.63 9.03 -27.94
CA ASN A 501 12.34 10.28 -28.24
C ASN A 501 12.29 10.67 -29.74
N GLU A 502 11.52 9.98 -30.57
CA GLU A 502 11.43 10.27 -32.00
C GLU A 502 10.17 11.09 -32.32
N GLN A 503 10.23 12.40 -32.06
CA GLN A 503 9.41 13.38 -32.76
C GLN A 503 10.27 14.07 -33.82
N ARG A 504 9.97 13.80 -35.10
CA ARG A 504 10.56 14.52 -36.23
C ARG A 504 9.50 15.45 -36.80
N ASN A 505 9.60 16.74 -36.44
CA ASN A 505 8.74 17.78 -36.99
C ASN A 505 9.28 18.16 -38.37
N PHE A 506 8.43 18.10 -39.41
CA PHE A 506 8.77 18.47 -40.79
C PHE A 506 8.10 19.75 -41.26
#